data_AF-A0A135VAL5-F1
#
_entry.id   AF-A0A135VAL5-F1
#
_cell.length_a   1.000
_cell.length_b   1.000
_cell.length_c   1.000
_cell.angle_alpha   90.00
_cell.angle_beta   90.00
_cell.angle_gamma   90.00
#
_symmetry.space_group_name_H-M   'P 1'
#
loop_
_entity.id
_entity.type
_entity.pdbx_description
1 polymer ?
#
loop_
_entity_poly.entity_id
_entity_poly.type
_entity_poly.pdbx_seq_one_letter_code
_entity_poly.pdbx_strand_id
1 'polypeptide(L)'
;MRVRDDPESPAYANTVPFQDVVFSLGPENGLRGPNHIAGHEGTGHIVMTHDRSLLGKPVAARYLASYCRSCHYCTRNVPESCPKQTTFPRHHNGTFQQYMTAPYASLMPLPEFIFDNTAGPGLGVYTTALCSGAAAPRALKATNPAPR
;
A
#
# COMPACT_ATOMS: atom_id res chain seq x y z
N MET A 1 -4.21 -8.68 -10.50
CA MET A 1 -2.97 -9.48 -10.43
C MET A 1 -2.84 -10.07 -9.04
N ARG A 2 -2.08 -11.15 -8.88
CA ARG A 2 -1.76 -11.71 -7.57
C ARG A 2 -0.33 -11.31 -7.18
N VAL A 3 -0.17 -10.71 -6.02
CA VAL A 3 1.12 -10.37 -5.41
C VAL A 3 1.37 -11.36 -4.29
N ARG A 4 2.61 -11.82 -4.15
CA ARG A 4 3.05 -12.65 -3.03
C ARG A 4 4.07 -11.86 -2.20
N ASP A 5 3.95 -11.95 -0.89
CA ASP A 5 5.02 -11.55 0.03
C ASP A 5 6.35 -12.23 -0.35
N ASP A 6 7.48 -11.59 -0.07
CA ASP A 6 8.80 -12.18 -0.32
C ASP A 6 9.03 -13.40 0.59
N PRO A 7 9.17 -14.62 0.04
CA PRO A 7 9.36 -15.82 0.83
C PRO A 7 10.71 -15.89 1.58
N GLU A 8 11.71 -15.10 1.17
CA GLU A 8 13.04 -15.10 1.82
C GLU A 8 13.21 -13.96 2.83
N SER A 9 12.24 -13.05 2.93
CA SER A 9 12.24 -12.02 3.96
C SER A 9 11.90 -12.62 5.33
N PRO A 10 12.59 -12.25 6.42
CA PRO A 10 12.11 -12.56 7.77
C PRO A 10 10.68 -12.01 7.93
N ALA A 11 9.91 -12.59 8.85
CA ALA A 11 8.45 -12.46 9.05
C ALA A 11 7.88 -11.04 9.33
N TYR A 12 8.55 -9.98 8.87
CA TYR A 12 8.30 -8.57 9.10
C TYR A 12 8.33 -7.73 7.80
N ALA A 13 7.98 -8.32 6.65
CA ALA A 13 7.84 -7.61 5.38
C ALA A 13 6.61 -6.69 5.33
N ASN A 14 5.68 -6.82 6.30
CA ASN A 14 4.51 -5.97 6.43
C ASN A 14 4.55 -5.29 7.80
N THR A 15 4.46 -3.97 7.80
CA THR A 15 4.37 -3.16 9.02
C THR A 15 2.93 -3.07 9.50
N VAL A 16 2.72 -2.84 10.80
CA VAL A 16 1.39 -2.69 11.41
C VAL A 16 1.15 -1.23 11.82
N PRO A 17 0.61 -0.39 10.93
CA PRO A 17 0.12 0.93 11.29
C PRO A 17 -0.99 0.90 12.33
N PHE A 18 -1.07 1.95 13.16
CA PHE A 18 -2.20 2.15 14.08
C PHE A 18 -3.56 2.14 13.35
N GLN A 19 -3.60 2.60 12.09
CA GLN A 19 -4.82 2.56 11.28
C GLN A 19 -5.31 1.14 11.02
N ASP A 20 -4.43 0.13 10.90
CA ASP A 20 -4.85 -1.27 10.71
C ASP A 20 -5.52 -1.83 11.97
N VAL A 21 -5.14 -1.35 13.15
CA VAL A 21 -5.86 -1.63 14.40
C VAL A 21 -7.27 -1.05 14.34
N VAL A 22 -7.44 0.19 13.85
CA VAL A 22 -8.77 0.80 13.69
C VAL A 22 -9.60 0.09 12.62
N PHE A 23 -9.02 -0.34 11.50
CA PHE A 23 -9.73 -1.13 10.49
C PHE A 23 -10.18 -2.48 11.05
N SER A 24 -9.40 -3.08 11.94
CA SER A 24 -9.71 -4.36 12.58
C SER A 24 -10.68 -4.25 13.77
N LEU A 25 -10.57 -3.18 14.56
CA LEU A 25 -11.28 -3.01 15.84
C LEU A 25 -12.42 -1.98 15.82
N GLY A 26 -12.45 -1.08 14.84
CA GLY A 26 -13.12 0.21 14.88
C GLY A 26 -14.63 0.21 15.18
N PRO A 27 -15.16 1.33 15.70
CA PRO A 27 -16.48 1.40 16.33
C PRO A 27 -17.66 1.39 15.35
N GLU A 28 -17.43 1.48 14.05
CA GLU A 28 -18.46 1.60 13.03
C GLU A 28 -18.75 0.28 12.30
N ASN A 29 -20.03 0.00 12.07
CA ASN A 29 -20.50 -1.12 11.27
C ASN A 29 -20.05 -0.93 9.81
N GLY A 30 -19.34 -1.91 9.23
CA GLY A 30 -18.98 -1.91 7.80
C GLY A 30 -17.49 -1.95 7.47
N LEU A 31 -16.59 -1.84 8.47
CA LEU A 31 -15.16 -2.12 8.27
C LEU A 31 -14.81 -3.61 8.44
N ARG A 32 -15.69 -4.36 9.12
CA ARG A 32 -15.55 -5.79 9.41
C ARG A 32 -16.52 -6.60 8.57
N GLY A 33 -16.02 -7.23 7.51
CA GLY A 33 -16.70 -8.32 6.82
C GLY A 33 -16.19 -9.68 7.32
N PRO A 34 -16.96 -10.77 7.19
CA PRO A 34 -16.41 -12.12 7.34
C PRO A 34 -15.23 -12.29 6.37
N ASN A 35 -14.10 -12.81 6.86
CA ASN A 35 -12.84 -12.96 6.13
C ASN A 35 -12.13 -11.63 5.76
N HIS A 36 -12.32 -10.57 6.56
CA HIS A 36 -11.51 -9.36 6.46
C HIS A 36 -10.05 -9.63 6.82
N ILE A 37 -9.14 -9.14 5.97
CA ILE A 37 -7.70 -9.19 6.19
C ILE A 37 -7.19 -7.76 6.18
N ALA A 38 -6.54 -7.32 7.26
CA ALA A 38 -6.00 -5.97 7.40
C ALA A 38 -4.67 -5.80 6.64
N GLY A 39 -4.06 -4.62 6.75
CA GLY A 39 -2.75 -4.31 6.17
C GLY A 39 -2.86 -3.44 4.92
N HIS A 40 -2.18 -2.29 4.92
CA HIS A 40 -2.13 -1.38 3.77
C HIS A 40 -0.72 -0.86 3.45
N GLU A 41 0.29 -1.50 4.06
CA GLU A 41 1.71 -1.27 3.86
C GLU A 41 2.39 -2.61 3.57
N GLY A 42 2.37 -3.04 2.31
CA GLY A 42 2.96 -4.33 1.95
C GLY A 42 3.73 -4.30 0.65
N THR A 43 4.75 -5.13 0.59
CA THR A 43 5.62 -5.30 -0.56
C THR A 43 5.62 -6.76 -1.00
N GLY A 44 6.01 -7.01 -2.24
CA GLY A 44 6.13 -8.37 -2.74
C GLY A 44 6.38 -8.42 -4.23
N HIS A 45 6.21 -9.61 -4.80
CA HIS A 45 6.43 -9.88 -6.22
C HIS A 45 5.12 -10.26 -6.92
N ILE A 46 4.98 -9.82 -8.17
CA ILE A 46 3.84 -10.24 -9.01
C ILE A 46 4.02 -11.70 -9.40
N VAL A 47 3.09 -12.55 -8.95
CA VAL A 47 3.11 -14.01 -9.22
C VAL A 47 2.03 -14.45 -10.21
N MET A 48 1.05 -13.59 -10.51
CA MET A 48 0.01 -13.88 -11.51
C MET A 48 -0.53 -12.60 -12.14
N THR A 49 -0.54 -12.53 -13.46
CA THR A 49 -0.97 -11.36 -14.24
C THR A 49 -1.28 -11.76 -15.68
N HIS A 50 -2.11 -10.96 -16.37
CA HIS A 50 -2.36 -11.13 -17.80
C HIS A 50 -1.16 -10.69 -18.65
N ASP A 51 -0.44 -9.66 -18.20
CA ASP A 51 0.79 -9.19 -18.85
C ASP A 51 2.00 -9.91 -18.25
N ARG A 52 2.56 -10.87 -19.01
CA ARG A 52 3.68 -11.70 -18.56
C ARG A 52 4.98 -10.93 -18.31
N SER A 53 5.15 -9.74 -18.88
CA SER A 53 6.35 -8.91 -18.67
C SER A 53 6.50 -8.42 -17.22
N LEU A 54 5.39 -8.42 -16.48
CA LEU A 54 5.32 -7.99 -15.09
C LEU A 54 5.58 -9.12 -14.09
N LEU A 55 5.63 -10.39 -14.53
CA LEU A 55 5.89 -11.52 -13.63
C LEU A 55 7.25 -11.38 -12.95
N GLY A 56 7.28 -11.66 -11.65
CA GLY A 56 8.46 -11.52 -10.81
C GLY A 56 8.84 -10.08 -10.49
N LYS A 57 8.11 -9.06 -10.99
CA LYS A 57 8.47 -7.67 -10.69
C LYS A 57 8.13 -7.30 -9.24
N PRO A 58 9.06 -6.63 -8.54
CA PRO A 58 8.84 -6.11 -7.19
C PRO A 58 7.85 -4.94 -7.21
N VAL A 59 6.92 -4.96 -6.28
CA VAL A 59 5.82 -4.00 -6.16
C VAL A 59 5.45 -3.75 -4.72
N ALA A 60 4.89 -2.56 -4.47
CA ALA A 60 4.27 -2.19 -3.21
C ALA A 60 2.76 -1.97 -3.37
N ALA A 61 1.99 -2.50 -2.43
CA ALA A 61 0.60 -2.15 -2.20
C ALA A 61 0.52 -1.01 -1.18
N ARG A 62 -0.20 0.05 -1.56
CA ARG A 62 -0.47 1.22 -0.72
C ARG A 62 -1.95 1.26 -0.33
N TYR A 63 -2.31 2.11 0.61
CA TYR A 63 -3.69 2.33 1.06
C TYR A 63 -4.72 2.52 -0.07
N LEU A 64 -4.42 3.36 -1.05
CA LEU A 64 -5.35 3.73 -2.11
C LEU A 64 -5.42 2.65 -3.22
N ALA A 65 -6.54 1.96 -3.32
CA ALA A 65 -6.78 0.91 -4.32
C ALA A 65 -7.31 1.49 -5.65
N SER A 66 -8.23 2.45 -5.58
CA SER A 66 -8.73 3.13 -6.78
C SER A 66 -9.30 4.51 -6.45
N TYR A 67 -9.48 5.36 -7.46
CA TYR A 67 -10.09 6.68 -7.36
C TYR A 67 -10.58 7.12 -8.74
N CYS A 68 -11.54 8.06 -8.82
CA CYS A 68 -12.25 8.36 -10.07
C CYS A 68 -11.50 9.23 -11.09
N ARG A 69 -10.36 9.82 -10.70
CA ARG A 69 -9.49 10.67 -11.55
C ARG A 69 -10.12 11.94 -12.13
N SER A 70 -11.39 12.24 -11.81
CA SER A 70 -12.18 13.29 -12.47
C SER A 70 -12.88 14.25 -11.51
N CYS A 71 -12.96 13.93 -10.21
CA CYS A 71 -13.57 14.84 -9.24
C CYS A 71 -12.62 15.99 -8.86
N HIS A 72 -13.18 17.01 -8.19
CA HIS A 72 -12.46 18.19 -7.70
C HIS A 72 -11.12 17.88 -7.01
N TYR A 73 -11.08 16.82 -6.20
CA TYR A 73 -9.88 16.40 -5.46
C TYR A 73 -8.85 15.71 -6.36
N CYS A 74 -9.32 14.84 -7.25
CA CYS A 74 -8.45 14.11 -8.17
C CYS A 74 -7.73 15.06 -9.14
N THR A 75 -8.45 16.05 -9.68
CA THR A 75 -7.85 17.05 -10.59
C THR A 75 -6.85 17.97 -9.90
N ARG A 76 -6.81 17.97 -8.55
CA ARG A 76 -5.88 18.73 -7.72
C ARG A 76 -4.78 17.85 -7.11
N ASN A 77 -4.61 16.61 -7.59
CA ASN A 77 -3.63 15.65 -7.09
C ASN A 77 -3.81 15.28 -5.60
N VAL A 78 -5.04 15.30 -5.09
CA VAL A 78 -5.41 14.82 -3.74
C VAL A 78 -6.37 13.63 -3.84
N PRO A 79 -5.97 12.52 -4.48
CA PRO A 79 -6.88 11.39 -4.71
C PRO A 79 -7.34 10.70 -3.42
N GLU A 80 -6.65 10.90 -2.29
CA GLU A 80 -7.00 10.39 -0.96
C GLU A 80 -8.30 11.01 -0.39
N SER A 81 -8.71 12.15 -0.93
CA SER A 81 -10.00 12.80 -0.63
C SER A 81 -11.08 12.49 -1.67
N CYS A 82 -10.82 11.60 -2.63
CA CYS A 82 -11.80 11.23 -3.63
C CYS A 82 -13.00 10.51 -2.97
N PRO A 83 -14.25 10.99 -3.15
CA PRO A 83 -15.42 10.34 -2.56
C PRO A 83 -15.74 8.98 -3.19
N LYS A 84 -15.15 8.69 -4.36
CA LYS A 84 -15.29 7.42 -5.08
C LYS A 84 -14.06 6.51 -4.91
N GLN A 85 -13.21 6.78 -3.93
CA GLN A 85 -12.03 5.95 -3.70
C GLN A 85 -12.41 4.57 -3.16
N THR A 86 -11.63 3.56 -3.54
CA THR A 86 -11.59 2.28 -2.82
C THR A 86 -10.19 2.10 -2.23
N THR A 87 -10.09 1.32 -1.16
CA THR A 87 -8.88 1.24 -0.33
C THR A 87 -8.67 -0.16 0.22
N PHE A 88 -7.41 -0.47 0.52
CA PHE A 88 -7.02 -1.61 1.36
C PHE A 88 -6.87 -1.09 2.80
N PRO A 89 -7.40 -1.75 3.85
CA PRO A 89 -8.19 -2.98 3.79
C PRO A 89 -9.72 -2.74 3.76
N ARG A 90 -10.20 -1.49 3.74
CA ARG A 90 -11.63 -1.17 3.92
C ARG A 90 -12.54 -1.79 2.86
N HIS A 91 -12.14 -1.75 1.60
CA HIS A 91 -12.97 -2.21 0.48
C HIS A 91 -12.43 -3.51 -0.16
N HIS A 92 -11.17 -3.82 0.09
CA HIS A 92 -10.46 -4.97 -0.45
C HIS A 92 -9.54 -5.53 0.64
N ASN A 93 -9.36 -6.86 0.69
CA ASN A 93 -8.44 -7.47 1.65
C ASN A 93 -6.99 -6.95 1.49
N GLY A 94 -6.36 -6.69 2.63
CA GLY A 94 -5.06 -6.06 2.77
C GLY A 94 -3.87 -7.01 2.65
N THR A 95 -2.74 -6.59 3.21
CA THR A 95 -1.43 -7.20 3.03
C THR A 95 -1.03 -8.21 4.11
N PHE A 96 -1.82 -8.39 5.19
CA PHE A 96 -1.54 -9.39 6.24
C PHE A 96 -1.93 -10.81 5.80
N GLN A 97 -1.50 -11.21 4.62
CA GLN A 97 -1.70 -12.50 3.99
C GLN A 97 -0.56 -12.77 3.01
N GLN A 98 -0.27 -14.05 2.77
CA GLN A 98 0.82 -14.44 1.87
C GLN A 98 0.60 -14.00 0.42
N TYR A 99 -0.66 -13.82 0.02
CA TYR A 99 -1.01 -13.38 -1.32
C TYR A 99 -2.18 -12.41 -1.28
N MET A 100 -2.10 -11.34 -2.07
CA MET A 100 -3.23 -10.43 -2.29
C MET A 100 -3.56 -10.29 -3.77
N THR A 101 -4.82 -9.98 -4.07
CA THR A 101 -5.23 -9.59 -5.42
C THR A 101 -5.45 -8.08 -5.48
N ALA A 102 -4.80 -7.41 -6.42
CA ALA A 102 -4.91 -5.97 -6.60
C ALA A 102 -5.02 -5.57 -8.09
N PRO A 103 -5.63 -4.42 -8.41
CA PRO A 103 -5.51 -3.77 -9.72
C PRO A 103 -4.08 -3.26 -9.97
N TYR A 104 -3.53 -3.41 -11.18
CA TYR A 104 -2.15 -2.96 -11.47
C TYR A 104 -1.92 -1.48 -11.16
N ALA A 105 -2.91 -0.66 -11.48
CA ALA A 105 -2.90 0.78 -11.23
C ALA A 105 -2.84 1.17 -9.74
N SER A 106 -3.08 0.24 -8.81
CA SER A 106 -2.97 0.49 -7.36
C SER A 106 -1.61 0.13 -6.79
N LEU A 107 -0.77 -0.58 -7.55
CA LEU A 107 0.57 -0.94 -7.10
C LEU A 107 1.61 0.08 -7.55
N MET A 108 2.66 0.20 -6.76
CA MET A 108 3.84 0.97 -7.08
C MET A 108 4.97 0.00 -7.47
N PRO A 109 5.54 0.11 -8.67
CA PRO A 109 6.77 -0.60 -8.99
C PRO A 109 7.88 -0.22 -8.01
N LEU A 110 8.61 -1.22 -7.53
CA LEU A 110 9.76 -1.01 -6.66
C LEU A 110 11.06 -1.35 -7.41
N PRO A 111 12.20 -0.78 -7.00
CA PRO A 111 13.51 -1.29 -7.40
C PRO A 111 13.78 -2.68 -6.80
N GLU A 112 14.50 -3.54 -7.53
CA GLU A 112 14.86 -4.89 -7.09
C GLU A 112 15.68 -4.89 -5.79
N PHE A 113 16.58 -3.92 -5.63
CA PHE A 113 17.49 -3.84 -4.48
C PHE A 113 16.76 -3.70 -3.13
N ILE A 114 15.47 -3.34 -3.12
CA ILE A 114 14.69 -3.25 -1.88
C ILE A 114 14.54 -4.60 -1.18
N PHE A 115 14.62 -5.71 -1.93
CA PHE A 115 14.59 -7.06 -1.38
C PHE A 115 16.01 -7.61 -1.10
N ASP A 116 17.06 -6.85 -1.41
CA ASP A 116 18.44 -7.21 -1.07
C ASP A 116 18.77 -6.79 0.37
N ASN A 117 18.69 -7.77 1.28
CA ASN A 117 18.97 -7.58 2.70
C ASN A 117 20.48 -7.57 3.04
N THR A 118 21.38 -7.62 2.06
CA THR A 118 22.83 -7.78 2.33
C THR A 118 23.55 -6.47 2.65
N ALA A 119 23.02 -5.31 2.24
CA ALA A 119 23.72 -4.03 2.34
C ALA A 119 22.83 -2.80 2.69
N GLY A 120 21.51 -2.96 2.84
CA GLY A 120 20.55 -1.88 2.99
C GLY A 120 19.71 -1.90 4.27
N PRO A 121 18.87 -0.87 4.50
CA PRO A 121 17.79 -0.92 5.48
C PRO A 121 16.89 -2.13 5.21
N GLY A 122 16.49 -2.85 6.25
CA GLY A 122 15.59 -4.00 6.08
C GLY A 122 14.24 -3.60 5.44
N LEU A 123 13.60 -4.56 4.78
CA LEU A 123 12.35 -4.37 4.03
C LEU A 123 11.25 -3.59 4.78
N GLY A 124 11.14 -3.81 6.09
CA GLY A 124 10.18 -3.10 6.96
C GLY A 124 10.36 -1.59 7.01
N VAL A 125 11.57 -1.07 6.78
CA VAL A 125 11.80 0.38 6.69
C VAL A 125 11.09 0.95 5.46
N TYR A 126 11.16 0.24 4.33
CA TYR A 126 10.48 0.65 3.10
C TYR A 126 8.96 0.56 3.19
N THR A 127 8.43 -0.40 3.96
CA THR A 127 6.98 -0.57 4.08
C THR A 127 6.34 0.56 4.90
N THR A 128 7.01 1.05 5.95
CA THR A 128 6.53 2.26 6.68
C THR A 128 6.47 3.51 5.80
N ALA A 129 7.28 3.56 4.73
CA ALA A 129 7.25 4.66 3.77
C ALA A 129 5.99 4.64 2.88
N LEU A 130 5.23 3.54 2.85
CA LEU A 130 4.06 3.37 1.97
C LEU A 130 2.81 4.09 2.46
N CYS A 131 2.67 4.33 3.77
CA CYS A 131 1.60 5.16 4.31
C CYS A 131 2.18 6.42 4.97
N SER A 132 2.59 6.32 6.24
CA SER A 132 2.95 7.51 7.02
C SER A 132 4.15 8.24 6.44
N GLY A 133 5.16 7.51 5.95
CA GLY A 133 6.34 8.11 5.32
C GLY A 133 6.08 8.79 3.97
N ALA A 134 5.01 8.44 3.26
CA ALA A 134 4.57 9.16 2.06
C ALA A 134 3.64 10.35 2.38
N ALA A 135 2.88 10.26 3.48
CA ALA A 135 1.97 11.31 3.92
C ALA A 135 2.72 12.54 4.45
N ALA A 136 3.74 12.34 5.28
CA ALA A 136 4.54 13.41 5.86
C ALA A 136 5.16 14.39 4.83
N PRO A 137 5.91 13.93 3.80
CA PRO A 137 6.49 14.83 2.80
C PRO A 137 5.42 15.50 1.93
N ARG A 138 4.26 14.87 1.70
CA ARG A 138 3.14 15.51 1.00
C ARG A 138 2.56 16.66 1.81
N ALA A 139 2.34 16.47 3.11
CA ALA A 139 1.86 17.51 4.00
C ALA A 139 2.86 18.69 4.06
N LEU A 140 4.16 18.39 4.18
CA LEU A 140 5.21 19.41 4.19
C LEU A 140 5.26 20.19 2.88
N LYS A 141 5.13 19.53 1.72
CA LYS A 141 5.07 20.21 0.42
C LYS A 141 3.83 21.07 0.29
N ALA A 142 2.69 20.63 0.83
CA ALA A 142 1.43 21.37 0.78
C ALA A 142 1.47 22.68 1.59
N THR A 143 2.26 22.74 2.66
CA THR A 143 2.42 23.97 3.46
C THR A 143 3.42 24.95 2.85
N ASN A 144 4.18 24.55 1.82
CA ASN A 144 5.20 25.35 1.14
C ASN A 144 6.08 26.17 2.12
N PRO A 145 6.75 25.51 3.08
CA PRO A 145 7.54 26.21 4.09
C PRO A 145 8.74 26.89 3.43
N ALA A 146 8.92 28.18 3.69
CA ALA A 146 10.14 28.89 3.30
C ALA A 146 11.30 28.51 4.24
N PRO A 147 12.53 28.37 3.74
CA PRO A 147 13.71 28.29 4.60
C PRO A 147 13.75 29.54 5.50
N ARG A 148 14.04 29.34 6.79
CA ARG A 148 14.33 30.44 7.71
C ARG A 148 15.77 30.90 7.58
#